data_AF-A0A950MD05-F1
#
_entry.id   AF-A0A950MD05-F1
#
_cell.length_a   1.000
_cell.length_b   1.000
_cell.length_c   1.000
_cell.angle_alpha   90.00
_cell.angle_beta   90.00
_cell.angle_gamma   90.00
#
_symmetry.space_group_name_H-M   'P 1'
#
loop_
_entity.id
_entity.type
_entity.pdbx_description
1 polymer ?
#
loop_
_entity_poly.entity_id
_entity_poly.type
_entity_poly.pdbx_seq_one_letter_code
_entity_poly.pdbx_strand_id
1 'polypeptide(L)'
;MLFEADRHSALADTKWNPAQVRAAIESLVADIEHSRLAQGHWPVHPLDHDEPPPRTGFKSLYYGSAGTLWALWYLQQQGAAAIKLDPLAGMQQADHDYQDDPDTGTCVPSYYLGEVGIKLLLWRMNGASAQTANELHAAIQANIPNPTNEALWAAPGTMVAALHLWEATGEARWRTLLAENIEQLWQTWQPEPEHGCSLWTQDLYGHVVQLLGAGHGFAGNVYPLLRGAALLDPARQDMLFARCLETLQATAVFEDGAANWPQGVGTPRPGRTSMLMQ
;
A
#
# COMPACT_ATOMS: atom_id res chain seq x y z
N MET A 1 -15.66 -0.71 23.87
CA MET A 1 -15.15 0.55 23.30
C MET A 1 -14.62 0.26 21.91
N LEU A 2 -15.28 0.78 20.88
CA LEU A 2 -14.93 0.53 19.47
C LEU A 2 -13.72 1.33 18.96
N PHE A 3 -13.27 2.36 19.66
CA PHE A 3 -12.14 3.18 19.24
C PHE A 3 -11.45 3.84 20.44
N GLU A 4 -10.19 4.21 20.28
CA GLU A 4 -9.41 4.95 21.27
C GLU A 4 -9.67 6.45 21.10
N ALA A 5 -10.39 7.07 22.05
CA ALA A 5 -10.86 8.46 21.93
C ALA A 5 -9.73 9.49 21.82
N ASP A 6 -8.59 9.22 22.45
CA ASP A 6 -7.37 10.04 22.39
C ASP A 6 -6.65 10.00 21.04
N ARG A 7 -7.04 9.05 20.16
CA ARG A 7 -6.53 8.94 18.79
C ARG A 7 -7.44 9.58 17.75
N HIS A 8 -8.60 10.09 18.17
CA HIS A 8 -9.60 10.67 17.30
C HIS A 8 -9.79 12.16 17.63
N SER A 9 -10.06 12.95 16.59
CA SER A 9 -10.48 14.34 16.75
C SER A 9 -11.99 14.44 16.57
N ALA A 10 -12.64 15.29 17.37
CA ALA A 10 -14.05 15.58 17.18
C ALA A 10 -14.29 16.22 15.80
N LEU A 11 -15.44 15.91 15.19
CA LEU A 11 -15.84 16.55 13.95
C LEU A 11 -15.93 18.06 14.15
N ALA A 12 -15.37 18.83 13.22
CA ALA A 12 -15.45 20.27 13.25
C ALA A 12 -16.80 20.75 12.69
N ASP A 13 -17.41 21.75 13.35
CA ASP A 13 -18.64 22.42 12.87
C ASP A 13 -18.38 23.42 11.73
N THR A 14 -17.12 23.51 11.27
CA THR A 14 -16.71 24.40 10.18
C THR A 14 -17.36 23.96 8.87
N LYS A 15 -18.13 24.86 8.25
CA LYS A 15 -18.75 24.60 6.94
C LYS A 15 -17.70 24.42 5.86
N TRP A 16 -17.93 23.46 4.97
CA TRP A 16 -17.09 23.23 3.79
C TRP A 16 -16.96 24.50 2.94
N ASN A 17 -15.72 24.87 2.61
CA ASN A 17 -15.41 26.01 1.75
C ASN A 17 -14.38 25.60 0.67
N PRO A 18 -14.82 25.38 -0.59
CA PRO A 18 -13.93 25.01 -1.69
C PRO A 18 -12.76 25.98 -1.93
N ALA A 19 -12.94 27.28 -1.68
CA ALA A 19 -11.87 28.26 -1.90
C ALA A 19 -10.75 28.12 -0.86
N GLN A 20 -11.11 27.88 0.41
CA GLN A 20 -10.13 27.62 1.47
C GLN A 20 -9.36 26.32 1.23
N VAL A 21 -10.05 25.27 0.78
CA VAL A 21 -9.42 23.99 0.47
C VAL A 21 -8.44 24.12 -0.69
N ARG A 22 -8.81 24.83 -1.77
CA ARG A 22 -7.89 25.11 -2.88
C ARG A 22 -6.67 25.91 -2.43
N ALA A 23 -6.88 26.98 -1.67
CA ALA A 23 -5.76 27.78 -1.13
C ALA A 23 -4.84 26.94 -0.23
N ALA A 24 -5.40 26.01 0.57
CA ALA A 24 -4.60 25.10 1.38
C ALA A 24 -3.78 24.13 0.52
N ILE A 25 -4.38 23.54 -0.53
CA ILE A 25 -3.66 22.67 -1.48
C ILE A 25 -2.53 23.44 -2.17
N GLU A 26 -2.80 24.65 -2.68
CA GLU A 26 -1.79 25.50 -3.32
C GLU A 26 -0.63 25.85 -2.36
N SER A 27 -0.96 26.17 -1.10
CA SER A 27 0.04 26.45 -0.06
C SER A 27 0.90 25.22 0.25
N LEU A 28 0.30 24.03 0.35
CA LEU A 28 1.01 22.78 0.60
C LEU A 28 1.93 22.42 -0.57
N VAL A 29 1.45 22.55 -1.81
CA VAL A 29 2.26 22.31 -3.00
C VAL A 29 3.45 23.26 -3.05
N ALA A 30 3.23 24.56 -2.79
CA ALA A 30 4.32 25.54 -2.76
C ALA A 30 5.37 25.23 -1.69
N ASP A 31 4.95 24.79 -0.50
CA ASP A 31 5.84 24.40 0.59
C ASP A 31 6.63 23.13 0.27
N ILE A 32 5.99 22.11 -0.30
CA ILE A 32 6.64 20.89 -0.78
C ILE A 32 7.72 21.24 -1.81
N GLU A 33 7.43 22.09 -2.79
CA GLU A 33 8.41 22.48 -3.80
C GLU A 33 9.55 23.32 -3.21
N HIS A 34 9.26 24.20 -2.25
CA HIS A 34 10.26 25.03 -1.58
C HIS A 34 11.21 24.22 -0.70
N SER A 35 10.69 23.18 -0.05
CA SER A 35 11.44 22.34 0.90
C SER A 35 12.28 21.25 0.22
N ARG A 36 12.24 21.14 -1.11
CA ARG A 36 13.01 20.14 -1.86
C ARG A 36 14.51 20.45 -1.77
N LEU A 37 15.28 19.46 -1.30
CA LEU A 37 16.73 19.55 -1.15
C LEU A 37 17.45 19.54 -2.49
N ALA A 38 18.69 20.01 -2.52
CA ALA A 38 19.51 20.05 -3.73
C ALA A 38 19.75 18.68 -4.38
N GLN A 39 19.74 17.62 -3.57
CA GLN A 39 19.88 16.23 -4.00
C GLN A 39 18.58 15.68 -4.64
N GLY A 40 17.47 16.42 -4.56
CA GLY A 40 16.22 16.07 -5.21
C GLY A 40 15.17 15.40 -4.32
N HIS A 41 15.45 15.25 -3.03
CA HIS A 41 14.58 14.62 -2.03
C HIS A 41 14.07 15.63 -1.01
N TRP A 42 13.30 15.16 -0.02
CA TRP A 42 12.78 15.98 1.08
C TRP A 42 13.48 15.65 2.40
N PRO A 43 13.55 16.61 3.34
CA PRO A 43 14.05 16.35 4.67
C PRO A 43 13.30 15.20 5.33
N VAL A 44 14.03 14.27 5.95
CA VAL A 44 13.43 13.21 6.77
C VAL A 44 12.90 13.84 8.06
N HIS A 45 11.66 13.53 8.41
CA HIS A 45 11.05 14.06 9.63
C HIS A 45 11.73 13.47 10.87
N PRO A 46 11.95 14.24 11.95
CA PRO A 46 12.65 13.75 13.14
C PRO A 46 12.05 12.50 13.81
N LEU A 47 10.75 12.29 13.64
CA LEU A 47 10.03 11.11 14.16
C LEU A 47 10.13 9.87 13.26
N ASP A 48 10.66 10.02 12.04
CA ASP A 48 10.85 8.95 11.06
C ASP A 48 12.34 8.55 10.93
N HIS A 49 13.18 9.02 11.85
CA HIS A 49 14.58 8.59 11.95
C HIS A 49 14.67 7.19 12.56
N ASP A 50 14.50 6.15 11.75
CA ASP A 50 15.13 4.87 12.05
C ASP A 50 16.65 5.05 11.80
N GLU A 51 17.49 4.82 12.81
CA GLU A 51 18.92 5.16 12.76
C GLU A 51 19.78 4.08 12.07
N PRO A 52 20.69 4.45 11.14
CA PRO A 52 20.77 5.70 10.38
C PRO A 52 19.84 5.68 9.13
N PRO A 53 19.23 6.81 8.76
CA PRO A 53 18.44 6.90 7.53
C PRO A 53 19.32 6.77 6.28
N PRO A 54 18.74 6.43 5.12
CA PRO A 54 19.48 6.42 3.85
C PRO A 54 20.11 7.79 3.58
N ARG A 55 21.29 7.79 2.93
CA ARG A 55 22.09 9.00 2.66
C ARG A 55 21.31 10.06 1.90
N THR A 56 20.44 9.65 0.99
CA THR A 56 19.65 10.56 0.15
C THR A 56 18.23 10.77 0.68
N GLY A 57 17.91 10.28 1.88
CA GLY A 57 16.54 10.23 2.40
C GLY A 57 15.75 9.05 1.84
N PHE A 58 14.46 8.98 2.14
CA PHE A 58 13.59 7.88 1.69
C PHE A 58 13.08 8.10 0.26
N LYS A 59 12.99 7.01 -0.51
CA LYS A 59 12.64 7.01 -1.94
C LYS A 59 11.32 6.30 -2.23
N SER A 60 10.93 5.33 -1.41
CA SER A 60 9.74 4.49 -1.59
C SER A 60 8.41 5.25 -1.60
N LEU A 61 7.33 4.55 -1.94
CA LEU A 61 5.99 5.13 -2.05
C LEU A 61 5.39 5.52 -0.69
N TYR A 62 5.69 4.77 0.37
CA TYR A 62 5.00 4.85 1.66
C TYR A 62 5.35 6.10 2.48
N TYR A 63 6.63 6.47 2.55
CA TYR A 63 7.09 7.70 3.22
C TYR A 63 8.31 8.33 2.53
N GLY A 64 8.48 8.07 1.23
CA GLY A 64 9.61 8.56 0.45
C GLY A 64 9.24 9.49 -0.68
N SER A 65 10.27 9.85 -1.45
CA SER A 65 10.19 10.80 -2.56
C SER A 65 9.18 10.37 -3.63
N ALA A 66 9.05 9.06 -3.92
CA ALA A 66 8.08 8.58 -4.89
C ALA A 66 6.63 8.90 -4.50
N GLY A 67 6.28 8.80 -3.21
CA GLY A 67 4.97 9.20 -2.71
C GLY A 67 4.67 10.68 -2.92
N THR A 68 5.62 11.54 -2.56
CA THR A 68 5.50 13.00 -2.75
C THR A 68 5.38 13.37 -4.24
N LEU A 69 6.22 12.79 -5.09
CA LEU A 69 6.21 13.04 -6.53
C LEU A 69 4.92 12.57 -7.19
N TRP A 70 4.42 11.39 -6.79
CA TRP A 70 3.11 10.91 -7.24
C TRP A 70 1.98 11.82 -6.81
N ALA A 71 1.97 12.29 -5.56
CA ALA A 71 0.94 13.21 -5.07
C ALA A 71 0.92 14.52 -5.86
N LEU A 72 2.10 15.13 -6.10
CA LEU A 72 2.22 16.34 -6.92
C LEU A 72 1.74 16.10 -8.36
N TRP A 73 2.19 15.01 -8.99
CA TRP A 73 1.75 14.63 -10.33
C TRP A 73 0.24 14.42 -10.39
N TYR A 74 -0.33 13.69 -9.43
CA TYR A 74 -1.77 13.43 -9.35
C TYR A 74 -2.58 14.72 -9.20
N LEU A 75 -2.18 15.62 -8.30
CA LEU A 75 -2.83 16.92 -8.12
C LEU A 75 -2.81 17.76 -9.41
N GLN A 76 -1.70 17.74 -10.15
CA GLN A 76 -1.61 18.39 -11.46
C GLN A 76 -2.58 17.73 -12.47
N GLN A 77 -2.62 16.40 -12.55
CA GLN A 77 -3.52 15.68 -13.45
C GLN A 77 -5.01 15.93 -13.14
N GLN A 78 -5.36 16.13 -11.87
CA GLN A 78 -6.73 16.48 -11.46
C GLN A 78 -7.06 17.97 -11.63
N GLY A 79 -6.10 18.80 -12.06
CA GLY A 79 -6.27 20.26 -12.14
C GLY A 79 -6.45 20.92 -10.76
N ALA A 80 -6.01 20.25 -9.69
CA ALA A 80 -6.15 20.71 -8.32
C ALA A 80 -5.05 21.71 -7.92
N ALA A 81 -3.88 21.64 -8.56
CA ALA A 81 -2.78 22.58 -8.37
C ALA A 81 -1.90 22.67 -9.62
N ALA A 82 -1.30 23.84 -9.84
CA ALA A 82 -0.17 23.98 -10.75
C ALA A 82 1.12 23.63 -10.02
N ILE A 83 1.96 22.80 -10.63
CA ILE A 83 3.28 22.42 -10.11
C ILE A 83 4.36 22.96 -11.06
N LYS A 84 5.50 23.36 -10.50
CA LYS A 84 6.71 23.82 -11.20
C LYS A 84 7.72 22.70 -11.37
N LEU A 85 7.77 21.78 -10.41
CA LEU A 85 8.60 20.58 -10.46
C LEU A 85 8.18 19.71 -11.66
N ASP A 86 9.15 19.07 -12.32
CA ASP A 86 8.89 17.94 -13.22
C ASP A 86 8.83 16.63 -12.39
N PRO A 87 7.64 16.04 -12.18
CA PRO A 87 7.52 14.83 -11.38
C PRO A 87 8.16 13.60 -12.03
N LEU A 88 8.20 13.54 -13.36
CA LEU A 88 8.80 12.41 -14.07
C LEU A 88 10.31 12.42 -13.89
N ALA A 89 10.94 13.57 -14.08
CA ALA A 89 12.37 13.73 -13.81
C ALA A 89 12.71 13.42 -12.35
N GLY A 90 11.87 13.90 -11.41
CA GLY A 90 12.02 13.57 -9.99
C GLY A 90 11.88 12.06 -9.71
N MET A 91 10.94 11.38 -10.37
CA MET A 91 10.70 9.95 -10.17
C MET A 91 11.85 9.11 -10.75
N GLN A 92 12.42 9.52 -11.88
CA GLN A 92 13.61 8.87 -12.46
C GLN A 92 14.81 8.97 -11.51
N GLN A 93 14.99 10.13 -10.87
CA GLN A 93 16.01 10.30 -9.84
C GLN A 93 15.73 9.42 -8.62
N ALA A 94 14.48 9.34 -8.15
CA ALA A 94 14.10 8.50 -7.02
C ALA A 94 14.32 7.00 -7.29
N ASP A 95 14.03 6.50 -8.49
CA ASP A 95 14.35 5.10 -8.88
C ASP A 95 15.85 4.86 -8.90
N HIS A 96 16.63 5.75 -9.55
CA HIS A 96 18.08 5.66 -9.56
C HIS A 96 18.67 5.60 -8.14
N ASP A 97 18.25 6.51 -7.26
CA ASP A 97 18.80 6.61 -5.91
C ASP A 97 18.31 5.50 -4.99
N TYR A 98 17.13 4.92 -5.24
CA TYR A 98 16.68 3.72 -4.53
C TYR A 98 17.52 2.50 -4.91
N GLN A 99 17.98 2.41 -6.17
CA GLN A 99 18.86 1.31 -6.59
C GLN A 99 20.29 1.45 -6.04
N ASP A 100 20.78 2.68 -5.80
CA ASP A 100 22.10 2.95 -5.20
C ASP A 100 22.08 2.84 -3.66
N ASP A 101 21.05 3.39 -3.02
CA ASP A 101 20.95 3.55 -1.57
C ASP A 101 19.53 3.16 -1.10
N PRO A 102 19.13 1.88 -1.19
CA PRO A 102 17.77 1.45 -0.91
C PRO A 102 17.34 1.77 0.53
N ASP A 103 16.06 2.12 0.69
CA ASP A 103 15.48 2.60 1.96
C ASP A 103 15.69 1.63 3.13
N THR A 104 15.79 0.33 2.84
CA THR A 104 15.92 -0.76 3.83
C THR A 104 17.31 -1.41 3.79
N GLY A 105 18.28 -0.78 3.13
CA GLY A 105 19.63 -1.32 2.92
C GLY A 105 19.74 -2.39 1.81
N THR A 106 18.61 -2.84 1.26
CA THR A 106 18.55 -3.75 0.10
C THR A 106 17.37 -3.39 -0.82
N CYS A 107 17.52 -3.60 -2.12
CA CYS A 107 16.41 -3.44 -3.05
C CYS A 107 15.40 -4.56 -2.82
N VAL A 108 14.27 -4.22 -2.20
CA VAL A 108 13.15 -5.15 -1.98
C VAL A 108 12.05 -4.97 -3.02
N PRO A 109 11.40 -6.06 -3.49
CA PRO A 109 10.31 -6.01 -4.45
C PRO A 109 8.96 -5.68 -3.77
N SER A 110 8.94 -4.67 -2.91
CA SER A 110 7.75 -4.23 -2.18
C SER A 110 6.98 -3.16 -2.98
N TYR A 111 5.65 -3.15 -2.86
CA TYR A 111 4.79 -2.13 -3.46
C TYR A 111 4.90 -0.78 -2.73
N TYR A 112 4.75 -0.77 -1.40
CA TYR A 112 4.75 0.46 -0.62
C TYR A 112 6.16 0.91 -0.23
N LEU A 113 7.02 -0.03 0.12
CA LEU A 113 8.34 0.21 0.72
C LEU A 113 9.50 -0.09 -0.24
N GLY A 114 9.22 -0.47 -1.49
CA GLY A 114 10.24 -0.91 -2.41
C GLY A 114 10.07 -0.49 -3.85
N GLU A 115 10.82 -1.17 -4.72
CA GLU A 115 10.96 -0.75 -6.12
C GLU A 115 9.68 -0.90 -6.95
N VAL A 116 8.75 -1.78 -6.56
CA VAL A 116 7.55 -2.05 -7.37
C VAL A 116 6.65 -0.82 -7.43
N GLY A 117 6.47 -0.10 -6.32
CA GLY A 117 5.69 1.15 -6.31
C GLY A 117 6.33 2.24 -7.16
N ILE A 118 7.64 2.41 -7.04
CA ILE A 118 8.43 3.39 -7.80
C ILE A 118 8.32 3.10 -9.30
N LYS A 119 8.60 1.86 -9.70
CA LYS A 119 8.60 1.44 -11.10
C LYS A 119 7.20 1.47 -11.72
N LEU A 120 6.14 1.16 -10.98
CA LEU A 120 4.76 1.30 -11.47
C LEU A 120 4.46 2.75 -11.84
N LEU A 121 4.86 3.69 -11.00
CA LEU A 121 4.66 5.11 -11.24
C LEU A 121 5.53 5.62 -12.40
N LEU A 122 6.79 5.19 -12.48
CA LEU A 122 7.62 5.46 -13.66
C LEU A 122 6.99 4.95 -14.95
N TRP A 123 6.51 3.71 -14.95
CA TRP A 123 5.85 3.13 -16.10
C TRP A 123 4.63 3.97 -16.52
N ARG A 124 3.82 4.42 -15.55
CA ARG A 124 2.64 5.25 -15.81
C ARG A 124 2.99 6.66 -16.29
N MET A 125 4.01 7.30 -15.72
CA MET A 125 4.41 8.67 -16.05
C MET A 125 5.20 8.75 -17.36
N ASN A 126 6.01 7.74 -17.66
CA ASN A 126 6.92 7.70 -18.81
C ASN A 126 6.32 7.01 -20.06
N GLY A 127 4.98 7.01 -20.19
CA GLY A 127 4.31 6.50 -21.40
C GLY A 127 4.37 4.99 -21.60
N ALA A 128 4.32 4.20 -20.52
CA ALA A 128 4.23 2.74 -20.54
C ALA A 128 5.44 2.00 -21.15
N SER A 129 6.66 2.38 -20.74
CA SER A 129 7.91 1.73 -21.18
C SER A 129 7.89 0.19 -21.04
N ALA A 130 8.19 -0.51 -22.13
CA ALA A 130 8.28 -1.97 -22.15
C ALA A 130 9.39 -2.52 -21.23
N GLN A 131 10.50 -1.78 -21.09
CA GLN A 131 11.58 -2.15 -20.17
C GLN A 131 11.10 -2.14 -18.73
N THR A 132 10.49 -1.03 -18.28
CA THR A 132 9.96 -0.91 -16.92
C THR A 132 8.87 -1.95 -16.64
N ALA A 133 8.05 -2.26 -17.65
CA ALA A 133 7.06 -3.34 -17.56
C ALA A 133 7.72 -4.73 -17.36
N ASN A 134 8.85 -5.02 -18.01
CA ASN A 134 9.58 -6.28 -17.81
C ASN A 134 10.20 -6.35 -16.41
N GLU A 135 10.79 -5.25 -15.93
CA GLU A 135 11.36 -5.15 -14.58
C GLU A 135 10.27 -5.36 -13.51
N LEU A 136 9.10 -4.72 -13.68
CA LEU A 136 7.94 -4.92 -12.80
C LEU A 136 7.49 -6.37 -12.79
N HIS A 137 7.39 -7.02 -13.95
CA HIS A 137 6.98 -8.41 -14.02
C HIS A 137 7.94 -9.31 -13.22
N ALA A 138 9.24 -9.13 -13.39
CA ALA A 138 10.26 -9.91 -12.69
C ALA A 138 10.21 -9.68 -11.16
N ALA A 139 10.12 -8.42 -10.72
CA ALA A 139 10.05 -8.08 -9.31
C ALA A 139 8.79 -8.64 -8.64
N ILE A 140 7.62 -8.48 -9.26
CA ILE A 140 6.34 -9.01 -8.76
C ILE A 140 6.38 -10.54 -8.68
N GLN A 141 6.89 -11.21 -9.72
CA GLN A 141 7.01 -12.67 -9.73
C GLN A 141 7.94 -13.19 -8.62
N ALA A 142 9.08 -12.54 -8.41
CA ALA A 142 10.02 -12.89 -7.35
C ALA A 142 9.44 -12.68 -5.94
N ASN A 143 8.47 -11.77 -5.77
CA ASN A 143 7.86 -11.47 -4.47
C ASN A 143 6.71 -12.40 -4.07
N ILE A 144 6.22 -13.25 -4.97
CA ILE A 144 5.09 -14.16 -4.69
C ILE A 144 5.29 -14.97 -3.40
N PRO A 145 6.43 -15.66 -3.15
CA PRO A 145 6.59 -16.51 -1.97
C PRO A 145 6.96 -15.73 -0.69
N ASN A 146 6.91 -14.40 -0.68
CA ASN A 146 7.36 -13.59 0.46
C ASN A 146 6.54 -13.91 1.74
N PRO A 147 7.20 -14.30 2.85
CA PRO A 147 6.53 -14.83 4.05
C PRO A 147 5.81 -13.77 4.88
N THR A 148 6.05 -12.48 4.61
CA THR A 148 5.31 -11.39 5.26
C THR A 148 3.81 -11.48 4.96
N ASN A 149 3.44 -11.98 3.76
CA ASN A 149 2.06 -12.35 3.40
C ASN A 149 1.03 -11.23 3.63
N GLU A 150 1.42 -10.00 3.36
CA GLU A 150 0.61 -8.78 3.52
C GLU A 150 0.93 -7.69 2.47
N ALA A 151 0.20 -6.58 2.50
CA ALA A 151 0.20 -5.61 1.42
C ALA A 151 1.41 -4.67 1.38
N LEU A 152 2.12 -4.43 2.49
CA LEU A 152 3.29 -3.55 2.45
C LEU A 152 4.47 -4.23 1.75
N TRP A 153 4.76 -5.49 2.06
CA TRP A 153 5.98 -6.18 1.63
C TRP A 153 5.75 -7.25 0.59
N ALA A 154 4.61 -7.93 0.62
CA ALA A 154 4.43 -9.22 -0.05
C ALA A 154 3.51 -9.17 -1.29
N ALA A 155 3.22 -10.37 -1.81
CA ALA A 155 2.38 -10.63 -2.97
C ALA A 155 1.11 -9.75 -3.06
N PRO A 156 0.31 -9.55 -1.99
CA PRO A 156 -0.89 -8.72 -2.06
C PRO A 156 -0.65 -7.30 -2.60
N GLY A 157 0.41 -6.63 -2.11
CA GLY A 157 0.76 -5.29 -2.57
C GLY A 157 1.23 -5.30 -4.02
N THR A 158 2.15 -6.19 -4.37
CA THR A 158 2.70 -6.28 -5.72
C THR A 158 1.69 -6.74 -6.76
N MET A 159 0.68 -7.51 -6.34
CA MET A 159 -0.45 -7.92 -7.18
C MET A 159 -1.28 -6.71 -7.63
N VAL A 160 -1.36 -5.63 -6.84
CA VAL A 160 -2.01 -4.38 -7.27
C VAL A 160 -1.28 -3.75 -8.46
N ALA A 161 0.06 -3.81 -8.50
CA ALA A 161 0.81 -3.33 -9.66
C ALA A 161 0.52 -4.17 -10.91
N ALA A 162 0.50 -5.51 -10.79
CA ALA A 162 0.14 -6.39 -11.90
C ALA A 162 -1.29 -6.13 -12.41
N LEU A 163 -2.25 -5.84 -11.51
CA LEU A 163 -3.62 -5.47 -11.87
C LEU A 163 -3.64 -4.21 -12.73
N HIS A 164 -2.92 -3.16 -12.32
CA HIS A 164 -2.84 -1.91 -13.09
C HIS A 164 -2.28 -2.12 -14.51
N LEU A 165 -1.23 -2.93 -14.65
CA LEU A 165 -0.67 -3.24 -15.96
C LEU A 165 -1.62 -4.09 -16.80
N TRP A 166 -2.28 -5.10 -16.21
CA TRP A 166 -3.27 -5.90 -16.92
C TRP A 166 -4.44 -5.05 -17.43
N GLU A 167 -5.00 -4.19 -16.58
CA GLU A 167 -6.13 -3.31 -16.95
C GLU A 167 -5.76 -2.32 -18.05
N ALA A 168 -4.52 -1.80 -18.02
CA ALA A 168 -4.08 -0.81 -18.98
C ALA A 168 -3.61 -1.40 -20.32
N THR A 169 -3.02 -2.60 -20.33
CA THR A 169 -2.42 -3.18 -21.55
C THR A 169 -3.16 -4.38 -22.10
N GLY A 170 -3.93 -5.09 -21.28
CA GLY A 170 -4.60 -6.33 -21.66
C GLY A 170 -3.65 -7.51 -21.95
N GLU A 171 -2.34 -7.36 -21.72
CA GLU A 171 -1.37 -8.41 -22.07
C GLU A 171 -1.54 -9.68 -21.21
N ALA A 172 -1.47 -10.84 -21.86
CA ALA A 172 -1.70 -12.13 -21.21
C ALA A 172 -0.71 -12.44 -20.08
N ARG A 173 0.54 -11.93 -20.15
CA ARG A 173 1.55 -12.15 -19.10
C ARG A 173 1.10 -11.63 -17.74
N TRP A 174 0.41 -10.49 -17.69
CA TRP A 174 -0.10 -9.92 -16.44
C TRP A 174 -1.22 -10.77 -15.88
N ARG A 175 -2.11 -11.28 -16.75
CA ARG A 175 -3.15 -12.23 -16.34
C ARG A 175 -2.57 -13.51 -15.75
N THR A 176 -1.52 -14.08 -16.37
CA THR A 176 -0.83 -15.26 -15.83
C THR A 176 -0.22 -14.98 -14.47
N LEU A 177 0.52 -13.87 -14.35
CA LEU A 177 1.16 -13.46 -13.10
C LEU A 177 0.15 -13.19 -11.97
N LEU A 178 -1.00 -12.61 -12.31
CA LEU A 178 -2.11 -12.43 -11.36
C LEU A 178 -2.66 -13.77 -10.88
N ALA A 179 -2.84 -14.74 -11.77
CA ALA A 179 -3.29 -16.08 -11.39
C ALA A 179 -2.30 -16.76 -10.42
N GLU A 180 -0.99 -16.62 -10.67
CA GLU A 180 0.05 -17.14 -9.75
C GLU A 180 0.00 -16.49 -8.37
N ASN A 181 -0.18 -15.16 -8.30
CA ASN A 181 -0.35 -14.44 -7.03
C ASN A 181 -1.64 -14.89 -6.31
N ILE A 182 -2.73 -15.08 -7.04
CA ILE A 182 -4.00 -15.55 -6.47
C ILE A 182 -3.83 -16.95 -5.88
N GLU A 183 -3.18 -17.89 -6.59
CA GLU A 183 -2.94 -19.23 -6.05
C GLU A 183 -2.13 -19.18 -4.76
N GLN A 184 -1.08 -18.35 -4.70
CA GLN A 184 -0.29 -18.17 -3.49
C GLN A 184 -1.17 -17.70 -2.33
N LEU A 185 -1.96 -16.64 -2.53
CA LEU A 185 -2.84 -16.13 -1.48
C LEU A 185 -3.91 -17.15 -1.08
N TRP A 186 -4.43 -17.92 -2.03
CA TRP A 186 -5.41 -18.97 -1.75
C TRP A 186 -4.81 -20.10 -0.91
N GLN A 187 -3.58 -20.51 -1.22
CA GLN A 187 -2.84 -21.54 -0.50
C GLN A 187 -2.45 -21.10 0.91
N THR A 188 -2.15 -19.81 1.13
CA THR A 188 -1.78 -19.29 2.45
C THR A 188 -2.97 -18.78 3.26
N TRP A 189 -4.18 -18.79 2.69
CA TRP A 189 -5.42 -18.43 3.40
C TRP A 189 -5.94 -19.64 4.19
N GLN A 190 -5.43 -19.77 5.41
CA GLN A 190 -5.60 -20.96 6.23
C GLN A 190 -6.77 -20.82 7.22
N PRO A 191 -7.43 -21.93 7.61
CA PRO A 191 -8.45 -21.91 8.65
C PRO A 191 -7.89 -21.36 9.97
N GLU A 192 -8.66 -20.50 10.62
CA GLU A 192 -8.43 -20.02 11.98
C GLU A 192 -9.60 -20.51 12.84
N PRO A 193 -9.44 -21.63 13.57
CA PRO A 193 -10.54 -22.31 14.23
C PRO A 193 -11.05 -21.61 15.48
N GLU A 194 -10.25 -20.75 16.15
CA GLU A 194 -10.68 -20.08 17.38
C GLU A 194 -11.80 -19.07 17.11
N HIS A 195 -11.73 -18.37 15.98
CA HIS A 195 -12.76 -17.42 15.54
C HIS A 195 -13.67 -18.03 14.46
N GLY A 196 -13.40 -19.25 14.00
CA GLY A 196 -14.23 -19.94 13.01
C GLY A 196 -14.19 -19.26 11.63
N CYS A 197 -13.02 -18.76 11.23
CA CYS A 197 -12.84 -18.04 9.96
C CYS A 197 -11.59 -18.54 9.22
N SER A 198 -11.14 -17.80 8.20
CA SER A 198 -9.86 -18.06 7.54
C SER A 198 -9.04 -16.78 7.48
N LEU A 199 -7.75 -16.89 7.78
CA LEU A 199 -6.82 -15.78 7.85
C LEU A 199 -5.46 -16.13 7.25
N TRP A 200 -4.72 -15.09 6.90
CA TRP A 200 -3.31 -15.20 6.57
C TRP A 200 -2.49 -15.02 7.83
N THR A 201 -1.47 -15.86 7.98
CA THR A 201 -0.42 -15.67 8.96
C THR A 201 0.70 -14.85 8.33
N GLN A 202 1.10 -13.77 9.01
CA GLN A 202 2.19 -12.91 8.59
C GLN A 202 3.42 -13.16 9.47
N ASP A 203 4.59 -13.34 8.85
CA ASP A 203 5.88 -13.27 9.53
C ASP A 203 6.49 -11.87 9.35
N LEU A 204 6.30 -11.02 10.36
CA LEU A 204 6.76 -9.61 10.32
C LEU A 204 7.90 -9.42 11.31
N TYR A 205 9.12 -9.35 10.79
CA TYR A 205 10.34 -9.14 11.58
C TYR A 205 10.54 -10.20 12.66
N GLY A 206 10.27 -11.48 12.34
CA GLY A 206 10.38 -12.60 13.26
C GLY A 206 9.19 -12.75 14.22
N HIS A 207 8.15 -11.92 14.05
CA HIS A 207 6.92 -12.02 14.82
C HIS A 207 5.79 -12.56 13.94
N VAL A 208 5.35 -13.77 14.30
CA VAL A 208 4.22 -14.44 13.67
C VAL A 208 2.91 -13.90 14.23
N VAL A 209 2.08 -13.30 13.38
CA VAL A 209 0.81 -12.66 13.75
C VAL A 209 -0.27 -12.96 12.70
N GLN A 210 -1.53 -12.67 13.05
CA GLN A 210 -2.67 -12.69 12.15
C GLN A 210 -3.42 -11.38 12.28
N LEU A 211 -3.19 -10.46 11.33
CA LEU A 211 -3.70 -9.10 11.37
C LEU A 211 -4.92 -8.94 10.45
N LEU A 212 -5.78 -7.97 10.76
CA LEU A 212 -7.02 -7.70 10.03
C LEU A 212 -6.97 -6.45 9.14
N GLY A 213 -6.04 -5.53 9.42
CA GLY A 213 -5.97 -4.21 8.78
C GLY A 213 -5.56 -4.19 7.31
N ALA A 214 -5.67 -3.01 6.69
CA ALA A 214 -5.40 -2.80 5.27
C ALA A 214 -3.91 -2.85 4.89
N GLY A 215 -3.01 -2.53 5.84
CA GLY A 215 -1.58 -2.62 5.60
C GLY A 215 -1.07 -4.05 5.73
N HIS A 216 -1.13 -4.59 6.95
CA HIS A 216 -0.46 -5.83 7.31
C HIS A 216 -1.38 -7.06 7.38
N GLY A 217 -2.64 -6.97 6.95
CA GLY A 217 -3.63 -7.95 7.33
C GLY A 217 -4.69 -8.28 6.28
N PHE A 218 -5.74 -8.93 6.77
CA PHE A 218 -6.86 -9.43 6.01
C PHE A 218 -7.36 -8.44 4.94
N ALA A 219 -7.69 -7.20 5.31
CA ALA A 219 -8.26 -6.22 4.38
C ALA A 219 -7.30 -5.88 3.22
N GLY A 220 -5.99 -5.82 3.48
CA GLY A 220 -4.98 -5.60 2.44
C GLY A 220 -4.86 -6.78 1.47
N ASN A 221 -5.05 -8.00 1.99
CA ASN A 221 -4.94 -9.23 1.22
C ASN A 221 -6.17 -9.50 0.34
N VAL A 222 -7.38 -9.22 0.86
CA VAL A 222 -8.61 -9.44 0.08
C VAL A 222 -8.79 -8.40 -1.02
N TYR A 223 -8.27 -7.17 -0.87
CA TYR A 223 -8.43 -6.12 -1.88
C TYR A 223 -8.02 -6.56 -3.31
N PRO A 224 -6.77 -7.04 -3.56
CA PRO A 224 -6.37 -7.47 -4.89
C PRO A 224 -7.10 -8.73 -5.34
N LEU A 225 -7.49 -9.64 -4.42
CA LEU A 225 -8.31 -10.81 -4.75
C LEU A 225 -9.70 -10.41 -5.28
N LEU A 226 -10.36 -9.45 -4.63
CA LEU A 226 -11.66 -8.93 -5.04
C LEU A 226 -11.57 -8.19 -6.39
N ARG A 227 -10.52 -7.39 -6.59
CA ARG A 227 -10.25 -6.72 -7.88
C ARG A 227 -9.97 -7.73 -9.00
N GLY A 228 -9.29 -8.82 -8.68
CA GLY A 228 -8.98 -9.93 -9.59
C GLY A 228 -10.08 -10.97 -9.71
N ALA A 229 -11.23 -10.83 -9.03
CA ALA A 229 -12.25 -11.88 -8.93
C ALA A 229 -12.77 -12.34 -10.30
N ALA A 230 -12.80 -11.44 -11.29
CA ALA A 230 -13.18 -11.78 -12.66
C ALA A 230 -12.27 -12.83 -13.35
N LEU A 231 -11.08 -13.09 -12.80
CA LEU A 231 -10.17 -14.14 -13.26
C LEU A 231 -10.50 -15.52 -12.67
N LEU A 232 -11.30 -15.57 -11.61
CA LEU A 232 -11.70 -16.79 -10.93
C LEU A 232 -12.91 -17.44 -11.62
N ASP A 233 -13.01 -18.76 -11.55
CA ASP A 233 -14.25 -19.46 -11.86
C ASP A 233 -15.37 -19.11 -10.86
N PRO A 234 -16.66 -19.30 -11.21
CA PRO A 234 -17.77 -18.92 -10.35
C PRO A 234 -17.74 -19.53 -8.95
N ALA A 235 -17.29 -20.79 -8.81
CA ALA A 235 -17.24 -21.44 -7.50
C ALA A 235 -16.18 -20.79 -6.59
N ARG A 236 -15.02 -20.44 -7.15
CA ARG A 236 -13.99 -19.69 -6.41
C ARG A 236 -14.41 -18.25 -6.11
N GLN A 237 -15.19 -17.60 -6.97
CA GLN A 237 -15.76 -16.28 -6.65
C GLN A 237 -16.71 -16.37 -5.44
N ASP A 238 -17.62 -17.35 -5.44
CA ASP A 238 -18.53 -17.57 -4.31
C ASP A 238 -17.77 -17.88 -3.02
N MET A 239 -16.73 -18.72 -3.09
CA MET A 239 -15.86 -19.02 -1.94
C MET A 239 -15.11 -17.78 -1.43
N LEU A 240 -14.61 -16.93 -2.33
CA LEU A 240 -13.94 -15.68 -1.96
C LEU A 240 -14.90 -14.79 -1.16
N PHE A 241 -16.11 -14.56 -1.67
CA PHE A 241 -17.10 -13.72 -1.00
C PHE A 241 -17.58 -14.33 0.33
N ALA A 242 -17.82 -15.64 0.37
CA ALA A 242 -18.23 -16.34 1.59
C ALA A 242 -17.16 -16.22 2.68
N ARG A 243 -15.89 -16.54 2.39
CA ARG A 243 -14.80 -16.42 3.36
C ARG A 243 -14.58 -14.98 3.81
N CYS A 244 -14.75 -14.01 2.90
CA CYS A 244 -14.65 -12.60 3.27
C CYS A 244 -15.72 -12.22 4.29
N LEU A 245 -16.97 -12.62 4.04
CA LEU A 245 -18.09 -12.35 4.94
C LEU A 245 -17.92 -13.06 6.29
N GLU A 246 -17.52 -14.34 6.27
CA GLU A 246 -17.24 -15.14 7.47
C GLU A 246 -16.21 -14.44 8.36
N THR A 247 -15.05 -14.06 7.81
CA THR A 247 -13.99 -13.38 8.58
C THR A 247 -14.46 -12.03 9.12
N LEU A 248 -15.12 -11.20 8.31
CA LEU A 248 -15.62 -9.90 8.76
C LEU A 248 -16.66 -10.03 9.88
N GLN A 249 -17.57 -11.00 9.79
CA GLN A 249 -18.59 -11.25 10.82
C GLN A 249 -17.99 -11.84 12.09
N ALA A 250 -17.10 -12.83 11.96
CA ALA A 250 -16.49 -13.52 13.08
C ALA A 250 -15.60 -12.63 13.95
N THR A 251 -14.99 -11.59 13.35
CA THR A 251 -14.01 -10.73 14.02
C THR A 251 -14.53 -9.34 14.36
N ALA A 252 -15.79 -9.03 14.02
CA ALA A 252 -16.39 -7.75 14.34
C ALA A 252 -16.73 -7.62 15.84
N VAL A 253 -16.41 -6.47 16.40
CA VAL A 253 -16.87 -6.02 17.72
C VAL A 253 -18.02 -5.05 17.50
N PHE A 254 -19.17 -5.32 18.15
CA PHE A 254 -20.36 -4.48 18.06
C PHE A 254 -20.64 -3.75 19.37
N GLU A 255 -20.98 -2.46 19.27
CA GLU A 255 -21.36 -1.61 20.39
C GLU A 255 -22.32 -0.52 19.86
N ASP A 256 -23.46 -0.32 20.52
CA ASP A 256 -24.44 0.74 20.21
C ASP A 256 -24.84 0.86 18.72
N GLY A 257 -24.97 -0.28 18.03
CA GLY A 257 -25.36 -0.33 16.61
C GLY A 257 -24.23 0.00 15.63
N ALA A 258 -23.01 0.22 16.12
CA ALA A 258 -21.80 0.36 15.33
C ALA A 258 -20.93 -0.90 15.43
N ALA A 259 -19.95 -1.00 14.52
CA ALA A 259 -18.98 -2.09 14.50
C ALA A 259 -17.57 -1.57 14.24
N ASN A 260 -16.58 -2.20 14.87
CA ASN A 260 -15.17 -2.06 14.51
C ASN A 260 -14.44 -3.40 14.70
N TRP A 261 -13.22 -3.50 14.20
CA TRP A 261 -12.41 -4.71 14.23
C TRP A 261 -11.15 -4.50 15.07
N PRO A 262 -10.68 -5.53 15.79
CA PRO A 262 -9.38 -5.49 16.43
C PRO A 262 -8.27 -5.45 15.38
N GLN A 263 -7.05 -5.07 15.77
CA GLN A 263 -5.91 -5.07 14.84
C GLN A 263 -5.61 -6.44 14.22
N GLY A 264 -5.91 -7.51 14.96
CA GLY A 264 -5.63 -8.88 14.62
C GLY A 264 -6.39 -9.83 15.54
N VAL A 265 -6.27 -11.13 15.27
CA VAL A 265 -6.70 -12.19 16.18
C VAL A 265 -5.54 -12.64 17.06
N GLY A 266 -5.84 -13.08 18.28
CA GLY A 266 -4.84 -13.44 19.28
C GLY A 266 -4.35 -12.26 20.12
N THR A 267 -3.22 -12.44 20.83
CA THR A 267 -2.70 -11.44 21.77
C THR A 267 -2.11 -10.23 21.03
N PRO A 268 -2.64 -9.01 21.25
CA PRO A 268 -2.07 -7.80 20.65
C PRO A 268 -0.62 -7.61 21.07
N ARG A 269 0.22 -7.09 20.17
CA ARG A 269 1.58 -6.69 20.56
C ARG A 269 1.48 -5.51 21.54
N PRO A 270 2.27 -5.50 22.64
CA PRO A 270 2.26 -4.39 23.60
C PRO A 270 2.50 -3.03 22.91
N GLY A 271 1.77 -2.00 23.34
CA GLY A 271 1.93 -0.63 22.81
C GLY A 271 1.27 -0.35 21.46
N ARG A 272 0.50 -1.29 20.91
CA ARG A 272 -0.31 -1.09 19.69
C ARG A 272 -1.77 -0.76 20.03
N THR A 273 -2.49 -0.16 19.08
CA THR A 273 -3.93 0.11 19.27
C THR A 273 -4.68 -1.20 19.40
N SER A 274 -5.73 -1.18 20.20
CA SER A 274 -6.61 -2.33 20.43
C SER A 274 -7.52 -2.61 19.23
N MET A 275 -7.99 -1.53 18.60
CA MET A 275 -8.88 -1.55 17.44
C MET A 275 -8.19 -0.97 16.21
N LEU A 276 -8.64 -1.37 15.03
CA LEU A 276 -8.28 -0.68 13.79
C LEU A 276 -8.75 0.77 13.86
N MET A 277 -7.87 1.68 13.47
CA MET A 277 -8.27 3.06 13.21
C MET A 277 -8.96 3.10 11.84
N GLN A 278 -10.15 3.67 11.81
CA GLN A 278 -10.98 3.82 10.61
C GLN A 278 -10.87 5.23 10.05
#